data_AF-A0A8T3KLI5-F1
#
_entry.id   AF-A0A8T3KLI5-F1
#
_cell.length_a   1.000
_cell.length_b   1.000
_cell.length_c   1.000
_cell.angle_alpha   90.00
_cell.angle_beta   90.00
_cell.angle_gamma   90.00
#
_symmetry.space_group_name_H-M   'P 1'
#
loop_
_entity.id
_entity.type
_entity.pdbx_description
1 polymer ?
#
loop_
_entity_poly.entity_id
_entity_poly.type
_entity_poly.pdbx_seq_one_letter_code
_entity_poly.pdbx_strand_id
1 'polypeptide(L)'
;MALILVGQPELKGTLAMQIFQAITQRIQVRYHLGGLTLEETGAYIAHHLEVVKARSQIFSSDAVKEIFAYSKGIPRVINNLCIQAMLDARIQSSHVVDREGVLRVIEDFRKF
;
A
#
# COMPACT_ATOMS: atom_id res chain seq x y z
N MET A 1 -22.01 -21.61 3.64
CA MET A 1 -21.06 -20.89 4.51
C MET A 1 -19.67 -20.99 3.92
N ALA A 2 -18.94 -19.88 3.82
CA ALA A 2 -17.55 -19.87 3.38
C ALA A 2 -16.66 -19.62 4.60
N LEU A 3 -15.58 -20.39 4.74
CA LEU A 3 -14.53 -20.16 5.73
C LEU A 3 -13.35 -19.50 5.03
N ILE A 4 -12.94 -18.32 5.48
CA ILE A 4 -11.75 -17.64 5.00
C ILE A 4 -10.71 -17.70 6.11
N LEU A 5 -9.55 -18.29 5.79
CA LEU A 5 -8.41 -18.33 6.69
C LEU A 5 -7.38 -17.29 6.24
N VAL A 6 -7.10 -16.32 7.10
CA VAL A 6 -6.17 -15.21 6.84
C VAL A 6 -5.13 -15.15 7.95
N GLY A 7 -3.89 -14.89 7.59
CA GLY A 7 -2.80 -14.74 8.54
C GLY A 7 -1.53 -14.24 7.86
N GLN A 8 -0.50 -14.03 8.67
CA GLN A 8 0.84 -13.65 8.21
C GLN A 8 1.53 -14.84 7.50
N PRO A 9 2.63 -14.64 6.75
CA PRO A 9 3.31 -15.70 6.01
C PRO A 9 3.65 -16.96 6.82
N GLU A 10 3.86 -16.82 8.12
CA GLU A 10 4.11 -17.88 9.10
C GLU A 10 2.98 -18.91 9.14
N LEU A 11 1.72 -18.48 8.93
CA LEU A 11 0.57 -19.36 8.88
C LEU A 11 0.72 -20.44 7.80
N LYS A 12 1.37 -20.11 6.67
CA LYS A 12 1.66 -21.10 5.62
C LYS A 12 2.58 -22.21 6.15
N GLY A 13 3.57 -21.85 6.95
CA GLY A 13 4.47 -22.80 7.63
C GLY A 13 3.72 -23.65 8.65
N THR A 14 2.85 -23.04 9.46
CA THR A 14 1.99 -23.76 10.40
C THR A 14 1.10 -24.78 9.68
N LEU A 15 0.39 -24.39 8.62
CA LEU A 15 -0.51 -25.28 7.87
C LEU A 15 0.21 -26.40 7.12
N ALA A 16 1.52 -26.27 6.90
CA ALA A 16 2.35 -27.31 6.29
C ALA A 16 2.73 -28.43 7.30
N MET A 17 2.54 -28.22 8.61
CA MET A 17 2.82 -29.24 9.61
C MET A 17 1.85 -30.43 9.47
N GLN A 18 2.37 -31.64 9.71
CA GLN A 18 1.61 -32.88 9.53
C GLN A 18 0.31 -32.93 10.35
N ILE A 19 0.31 -32.34 11.55
CA ILE A 19 -0.87 -32.25 12.43
C ILE A 19 -2.05 -31.50 11.79
N PHE A 20 -1.81 -30.64 10.79
CA PHE A 20 -2.83 -29.85 10.11
C PHE A 20 -3.19 -30.37 8.71
N GLN A 21 -2.69 -31.54 8.29
CA GLN A 21 -2.95 -32.09 6.94
C GLN A 21 -4.44 -32.16 6.59
N ALA A 22 -5.30 -32.59 7.52
CA ALA A 22 -6.74 -32.74 7.29
C ALA A 22 -7.43 -31.40 6.96
N ILE A 23 -6.96 -30.30 7.55
CA ILE A 23 -7.46 -28.95 7.27
C ILE A 23 -6.91 -28.48 5.92
N THR A 24 -5.60 -28.64 5.72
CA THR A 24 -4.88 -28.23 4.50
C THR A 24 -5.47 -28.87 3.23
N GLN A 25 -5.92 -30.13 3.29
CA GLN A 25 -6.58 -30.83 2.18
C GLN A 25 -7.96 -30.25 1.81
N ARG A 26 -8.62 -29.53 2.72
CA ARG A 26 -9.94 -28.92 2.49
C ARG A 26 -9.85 -27.49 1.93
N ILE A 27 -8.65 -26.92 1.87
CA ILE A 27 -8.43 -25.55 1.34
C ILE A 27 -8.37 -25.63 -0.19
N GLN A 28 -9.45 -25.22 -0.85
CA GLN A 28 -9.56 -25.22 -2.32
C GLN A 28 -8.76 -24.11 -3.00
N VAL A 29 -8.71 -22.93 -2.37
CA VAL A 29 -8.04 -21.74 -2.91
C VAL A 29 -6.96 -21.28 -1.94
N ARG A 30 -5.77 -21.05 -2.46
CA ARG A 30 -4.63 -20.50 -1.71
C ARG A 30 -4.14 -19.29 -2.46
N TYR A 31 -4.09 -18.16 -1.77
CA TYR A 31 -3.60 -16.92 -2.35
C TYR A 31 -2.61 -16.28 -1.39
N HIS A 32 -1.48 -15.83 -1.93
CA HIS A 32 -0.54 -15.00 -1.20
C HIS A 32 -0.71 -13.57 -1.69
N LEU A 33 -1.18 -12.69 -0.81
CA LEU A 33 -1.40 -11.30 -1.15
C LEU A 33 -0.05 -10.58 -1.20
N GLY A 34 0.39 -10.22 -2.41
CA GLY A 34 1.55 -9.38 -2.64
C GLY A 34 1.25 -7.89 -2.49
N GLY A 35 2.25 -7.05 -2.75
CA GLY A 35 2.03 -5.62 -2.96
C GLY A 35 1.21 -5.34 -4.22
N LEU A 36 0.54 -4.20 -4.24
CA LEU A 36 -0.16 -3.68 -5.40
C LEU A 36 0.81 -3.42 -6.55
N THR A 37 0.37 -3.57 -7.78
CA THR A 37 1.09 -3.08 -8.97
C THR A 37 1.10 -1.55 -9.01
N LEU A 38 1.87 -0.95 -9.93
CA LEU A 38 1.87 0.52 -10.11
C LEU A 38 0.47 1.05 -10.46
N GLU A 39 -0.25 0.35 -11.34
CA GLU A 39 -1.61 0.74 -11.75
C GLU A 39 -2.59 0.62 -10.57
N GLU A 40 -2.56 -0.49 -9.85
CA GLU A 40 -3.37 -0.68 -8.64
C GLU A 40 -3.00 0.32 -7.54
N THR A 41 -1.73 0.72 -7.43
CA THR A 41 -1.29 1.74 -6.47
C THR A 41 -1.89 3.11 -6.81
N GLY A 42 -1.88 3.49 -8.09
CA GLY A 42 -2.54 4.70 -8.55
C GLY A 42 -4.05 4.67 -8.30
N ALA A 43 -4.71 3.57 -8.65
CA ALA A 43 -6.13 3.36 -8.42
C ALA A 43 -6.48 3.38 -6.92
N TYR A 44 -5.64 2.77 -6.09
CA TYR A 44 -5.78 2.75 -4.63
C TYR A 44 -5.74 4.15 -4.03
N ILE A 45 -4.74 4.97 -4.42
CA ILE A 45 -4.62 6.36 -3.99
C ILE A 45 -5.83 7.17 -4.47
N ALA A 46 -6.20 7.04 -5.75
CA ALA A 46 -7.34 7.75 -6.34
C ALA A 46 -8.65 7.41 -5.61
N HIS A 47 -8.89 6.13 -5.33
CA HIS A 47 -10.07 5.68 -4.59
C HIS A 47 -10.12 6.28 -3.17
N HIS A 48 -9.01 6.28 -2.45
CA HIS A 48 -8.94 6.89 -1.12
C HIS A 48 -9.25 8.40 -1.15
N LEU A 49 -8.78 9.11 -2.18
CA LEU A 49 -9.09 10.53 -2.38
C LEU A 49 -10.57 10.76 -2.75
N GLU A 50 -11.15 9.86 -3.53
CA GLU A 50 -12.56 9.90 -3.91
C GLU A 50 -13.48 9.70 -2.69
N VAL A 51 -13.16 8.75 -1.81
CA VAL A 51 -13.92 8.48 -0.58
C VAL A 51 -14.03 9.73 0.31
N VAL A 52 -12.96 10.55 0.37
CA VAL A 52 -12.95 11.83 1.10
C VAL A 52 -13.44 13.01 0.27
N LYS A 53 -13.94 12.76 -0.94
CA LYS A 53 -14.48 13.76 -1.89
C LYS A 53 -13.47 14.87 -2.21
N ALA A 54 -12.20 14.51 -2.36
CA ALA A 54 -11.17 15.45 -2.82
C ALA A 54 -11.57 16.01 -4.19
N ARG A 55 -11.59 17.35 -4.30
CA ARG A 55 -12.08 18.05 -5.51
C ARG A 55 -10.99 18.31 -6.56
N SER A 56 -9.73 18.07 -6.21
CA SER A 56 -8.57 18.39 -7.04
C SER A 56 -7.60 17.22 -7.09
N GLN A 57 -6.79 17.19 -8.15
CA GLN A 57 -5.69 16.25 -8.27
C GLN A 57 -4.62 16.59 -7.22
N ILE A 58 -4.54 15.78 -6.16
CA ILE A 58 -3.58 15.99 -5.06
C ILE A 58 -2.22 15.40 -5.40
N PHE A 59 -2.13 14.33 -6.18
CA PHE A 59 -0.87 13.70 -6.58
C PHE A 59 -0.68 13.77 -8.09
N SER A 60 0.52 14.17 -8.51
CA SER A 60 0.97 14.02 -9.89
C SER A 60 1.21 12.55 -10.24
N SER A 61 1.21 12.20 -11.53
CA SER A 61 1.52 10.85 -11.99
C SER A 61 2.94 10.41 -11.61
N ASP A 62 3.90 11.34 -11.62
CA ASP A 62 5.29 11.04 -11.23
C ASP A 62 5.43 10.86 -9.71
N ALA A 63 4.66 11.59 -8.90
CA ALA A 63 4.58 11.32 -7.45
C ALA A 63 4.08 9.90 -7.17
N VAL A 64 3.03 9.45 -7.88
CA VAL A 64 2.51 8.08 -7.71
C VAL A 64 3.55 7.02 -8.08
N LYS A 65 4.36 7.25 -9.13
CA LYS A 65 5.46 6.35 -9.50
C LYS A 65 6.50 6.25 -8.40
N GLU A 66 6.91 7.37 -7.80
CA GLU A 66 7.88 7.36 -6.69
C GLU A 66 7.31 6.69 -5.44
N ILE A 67 6.04 6.97 -5.11
CA ILE A 67 5.34 6.32 -4.00
C ILE A 67 5.33 4.80 -4.21
N PHE A 68 5.00 4.32 -5.41
CA PHE A 68 5.07 2.88 -5.74
C PHE A 68 6.50 2.34 -5.65
N ALA A 69 7.48 3.05 -6.21
CA ALA A 69 8.88 2.62 -6.23
C ALA A 69 9.45 2.42 -4.82
N TYR A 70 9.09 3.31 -3.88
CA TYR A 70 9.49 3.20 -2.48
C TYR A 70 8.67 2.15 -1.72
N SER A 71 7.33 2.20 -1.85
CA SER A 71 6.43 1.33 -1.07
C SER A 71 6.39 -0.13 -1.54
N LYS A 72 6.87 -0.41 -2.75
CA LYS A 72 6.70 -1.71 -3.43
C LYS A 72 5.25 -2.18 -3.49
N GLY A 73 4.31 -1.23 -3.55
CA GLY A 73 2.88 -1.53 -3.58
C GLY A 73 2.28 -1.91 -2.23
N ILE A 74 3.01 -1.82 -1.11
CA ILE A 74 2.48 -2.20 0.20
C ILE A 74 1.53 -1.11 0.71
N PRO A 75 0.22 -1.38 0.89
CA PRO A 75 -0.78 -0.34 1.21
C PRO A 75 -0.46 0.49 2.46
N ARG A 76 0.08 -0.15 3.51
CA ARG A 76 0.48 0.56 4.73
C ARG A 76 1.59 1.57 4.47
N VAL A 77 2.56 1.22 3.63
CA VAL A 77 3.68 2.11 3.29
C VAL A 77 3.21 3.22 2.35
N ILE A 78 2.35 2.89 1.37
CA ILE A 78 1.69 3.87 0.49
C ILE A 78 0.97 4.94 1.34
N ASN A 79 0.11 4.52 2.27
CA ASN A 79 -0.65 5.45 3.10
C ASN A 79 0.24 6.36 3.93
N ASN A 80 1.30 5.80 4.54
CA ASN A 80 2.24 6.58 5.33
C ASN A 80 2.95 7.64 4.48
N LEU A 81 3.41 7.28 3.28
CA LEU A 81 4.03 8.24 2.35
C LEU A 81 3.04 9.33 1.92
N CYS A 82 1.82 8.94 1.51
CA CYS A 82 0.82 9.88 1.05
C CYS A 82 0.48 10.91 2.14
N ILE A 83 0.29 10.47 3.38
CA ILE A 83 -0.02 11.37 4.50
C ILE A 83 1.12 12.36 4.73
N GLN A 84 2.37 11.88 4.82
CA GLN A 84 3.52 12.75 5.05
C GLN A 84 3.76 13.70 3.88
N ALA A 85 3.62 13.25 2.64
CA ALA A 85 3.77 14.09 1.45
C ALA A 85 2.68 15.16 1.37
N MET A 86 1.44 14.85 1.75
CA MET A 86 0.38 15.85 1.85
C MET A 86 0.63 16.88 2.96
N LEU A 87 1.20 16.44 4.09
CA LEU A 87 1.59 17.35 5.18
C LEU A 87 2.73 18.28 4.75
N ASP A 88 3.79 17.75 4.11
CA ASP A 88 4.90 18.55 3.56
C ASP A 88 4.38 19.55 2.52
N ALA A 89 3.56 19.11 1.56
CA ALA A 89 2.96 20.00 0.56
C ALA A 89 2.16 21.13 1.21
N ARG A 90 1.42 20.84 2.29
CA ARG A 90 0.67 21.86 3.04
C ARG A 90 1.60 22.87 3.72
N ILE A 91 2.72 22.43 4.30
CA ILE A 91 3.75 23.31 4.88
C ILE A 91 4.35 24.23 3.81
N GLN A 92 4.54 23.72 2.60
CA GLN A 92 5.10 24.46 1.47
C GLN A 92 4.06 25.29 0.70
N SER A 93 2.81 25.39 1.20
CA SER A 93 1.70 26.05 0.51
C SER A 93 1.42 25.53 -0.91
N SER A 94 1.81 24.28 -1.19
CA SER A 94 1.49 23.60 -2.45
C SER A 94 0.17 22.82 -2.33
N HIS A 95 -0.64 22.87 -3.39
CA HIS A 95 -1.87 22.10 -3.50
C HIS A 95 -1.69 20.73 -4.17
N VAL A 96 -0.51 20.50 -4.78
CA VAL A 96 -0.20 19.27 -5.52
C VAL A 96 1.12 18.70 -4.99
N VAL A 97 1.12 17.41 -4.70
CA VAL A 97 2.29 16.61 -4.40
C VAL A 97 2.91 16.15 -5.71
N ASP A 98 4.08 16.69 -6.01
CA ASP A 98 4.91 16.31 -7.15
C ASP A 98 5.98 15.28 -6.75
N ARG A 99 6.79 14.89 -7.74
CA ARG A 99 7.90 13.96 -7.55
C ARG A 99 8.86 14.43 -6.44
N GLU A 100 9.23 15.71 -6.47
CA GLU A 100 10.18 16.29 -5.53
C GLU A 100 9.65 16.28 -4.10
N GLY A 101 8.36 16.55 -3.91
CA GLY A 101 7.71 16.43 -2.60
C GLY A 101 7.76 15.03 -2.02
N VAL A 102 7.57 14.02 -2.85
CA VAL A 102 7.69 12.62 -2.41
C VAL A 102 9.14 12.28 -2.05
N LEU A 103 10.12 12.72 -2.86
CA LEU A 103 11.53 12.45 -2.61
C LEU A 103 12.02 13.07 -1.30
N ARG A 104 11.64 14.31 -0.99
CA ARG A 104 11.96 14.96 0.29
C ARG A 104 11.46 14.14 1.48
N VAL A 105 10.21 13.70 1.44
CA VAL A 105 9.62 12.88 2.51
C VAL A 105 10.32 11.53 2.65
N ILE A 106 10.72 10.92 1.53
CA ILE A 106 11.51 9.68 1.55
C ILE A 106 12.87 9.90 2.23
N GLU A 107 13.54 11.02 1.96
CA GLU A 107 14.81 11.36 2.62
C GLU A 107 14.63 11.53 4.13
N ASP A 108 13.52 12.10 4.58
CA ASP A 108 13.23 12.24 6.02
C ASP A 108 12.93 10.89 6.67
N PHE A 109 12.25 9.97 5.99
CA PHE A 109 12.06 8.60 6.49
C PHE A 109 13.38 7.85 6.67
N ARG A 110 14.39 8.10 5.84
CA ARG A 110 15.71 7.46 5.93
C ARG A 110 16.55 7.95 7.12
N LYS A 111 16.17 9.05 7.76
CA LYS A 111 16.88 9.60 8.93
C LYS A 111 16.48 8.92 10.24
N PHE A 112 15.52 8.00 10.20
CA PHE A 112 15.07 7.16 11.31
C PHE A 112 15.38 5.69 11.02
#